data_AF-A0A6S7JAJ4-F1
#
_entry.id   AF-A0A6S7JAJ4-F1
#
_cell.length_a   1.000
_cell.length_b   1.000
_cell.length_c   1.000
_cell.angle_alpha   90.00
_cell.angle_beta   90.00
_cell.angle_gamma   90.00
#
_symmetry.space_group_name_H-M   'P 1'
#
loop_
_entity.id
_entity.type
_entity.pdbx_description
1 polymer ?
#
loop_
_entity_poly.entity_id
_entity_poly.type
_entity_poly.pdbx_seq_one_letter_code
_entity_poly.pdbx_strand_id
1 'polypeptide(L)'
;MREHLTPETLKDPPRFLKNTLTELKIKCDYNDRGCPGYVQLGNLQNHVERCGFAPVICGNEGCGMVVNKSDKEIHERELRQCHDCKDIKESQAEMKVKIDEMEIKQDDIKKSQSEMKVQNEEIERKQDEMKKNNDEIKHSQAQMKVELDEMKIKSLEWKENKKK
;
A
#
# COMPACT_ATOMS: atom_id res chain seq x y z
N MET A 1 -25.16 -31.00 56.25
CA MET A 1 -24.70 -30.34 55.02
C MET A 1 -25.62 -29.16 54.76
N ARG A 2 -25.10 -27.95 54.49
CA ARG A 2 -25.96 -26.85 54.00
C ARG A 2 -26.17 -27.10 52.52
N GLU A 3 -27.42 -27.30 52.10
CA GLU A 3 -27.75 -27.42 50.69
C GLU A 3 -27.38 -26.12 49.97
N HIS A 4 -26.84 -26.26 48.75
CA HIS A 4 -26.48 -25.11 47.92
C HIS A 4 -27.76 -24.45 47.42
N LEU A 5 -27.92 -23.16 47.70
CA LEU A 5 -29.06 -22.38 47.20
C LEU A 5 -28.95 -22.28 45.67
N THR A 6 -29.97 -22.80 44.98
CA THR A 6 -30.17 -22.67 43.53
C THR A 6 -31.44 -21.85 43.27
N PRO A 7 -31.61 -21.23 42.08
CA PRO A 7 -32.83 -20.48 41.75
C PRO A 7 -34.12 -21.29 41.95
N GLU A 8 -34.06 -22.61 41.77
CA GLU A 8 -35.19 -23.53 41.88
C GLU A 8 -35.52 -23.91 43.34
N THR A 9 -34.56 -23.80 44.25
CA THR A 9 -34.72 -24.12 45.69
C THR A 9 -34.98 -22.88 46.55
N LEU A 10 -34.95 -21.68 45.94
CA LEU A 10 -35.23 -20.41 46.60
C LEU A 10 -36.73 -20.20 46.81
N LYS A 11 -37.14 -20.00 48.06
CA LYS A 11 -38.52 -19.61 48.39
C LYS A 11 -38.79 -18.17 47.97
N ASP A 12 -40.01 -17.93 47.50
CA ASP A 12 -40.47 -16.59 47.12
C ASP A 12 -40.34 -15.60 48.29
N PRO A 13 -39.69 -14.44 48.11
CA PRO A 13 -39.50 -13.51 49.21
C PRO A 13 -40.83 -12.86 49.63
N PRO A 14 -41.06 -12.67 50.94
CA PRO A 14 -42.18 -11.90 51.47
C PRO A 14 -42.33 -10.53 50.79
N ARG A 15 -43.59 -10.07 50.63
CA ARG A 15 -43.91 -8.81 49.94
C ARG A 15 -43.14 -7.61 50.48
N PHE A 16 -42.93 -7.52 51.79
CA PHE A 16 -42.19 -6.40 52.37
C PHE A 16 -40.74 -6.33 51.84
N LEU A 17 -40.07 -7.48 51.67
CA LEU A 17 -38.72 -7.52 51.11
C LEU A 17 -38.72 -7.11 49.63
N LYS A 18 -39.71 -7.57 48.85
CA LYS A 18 -39.86 -7.13 47.45
C LYS A 18 -40.03 -5.61 47.36
N ASN A 19 -40.84 -5.02 48.24
CA ASN A 19 -41.05 -3.57 48.30
C ASN A 19 -39.76 -2.83 48.70
N THR A 20 -39.09 -3.26 49.77
CA THR A 20 -37.82 -2.64 50.20
C THR A 20 -36.74 -2.73 49.10
N LEU A 21 -36.66 -3.86 48.38
CA LEU A 21 -35.76 -4.00 47.24
C LEU A 21 -36.11 -3.02 46.12
N THR A 22 -37.40 -2.83 45.80
CA THR A 22 -37.82 -1.89 44.75
C THR A 22 -37.47 -0.43 45.07
N GLU A 23 -37.39 -0.07 46.34
CA GLU A 23 -37.05 1.28 46.81
C GLU A 23 -35.54 1.58 46.83
N LEU A 24 -34.69 0.56 46.69
CA LEU A 24 -33.23 0.73 46.67
C LEU A 24 -32.81 1.64 45.52
N LYS A 25 -31.99 2.65 45.82
CA LYS A 25 -31.40 3.54 44.82
C LYS A 25 -30.11 2.93 44.29
N ILE A 26 -30.08 2.71 42.98
CA ILE A 26 -28.96 2.12 42.26
C ILE A 26 -28.50 3.04 41.12
N LYS A 27 -27.27 2.86 40.66
CA LYS A 27 -26.79 3.55 39.46
C LYS A 27 -27.53 3.04 38.22
N CYS A 28 -27.72 3.93 37.25
CA CYS A 28 -28.19 3.57 35.92
C CYS A 28 -27.18 2.64 35.21
N ASP A 29 -27.69 1.73 34.37
CA ASP A 29 -26.89 0.82 33.53
C ASP A 29 -25.93 1.56 32.60
N TYR A 30 -26.27 2.79 32.20
CA TYR A 30 -25.43 3.65 31.36
C TYR A 30 -24.53 4.59 32.16
N ASN A 31 -24.26 4.29 33.43
CA ASN A 31 -23.31 5.04 34.26
C ASN A 31 -21.92 5.14 33.59
N ASP A 32 -21.47 4.07 32.95
CA ASP A 32 -20.16 4.02 32.28
C ASP A 32 -20.12 4.85 30.99
N ARG A 33 -21.29 5.20 30.45
CA ARG A 33 -21.45 6.16 29.35
C ARG A 33 -21.65 7.60 29.83
N GLY A 34 -21.64 7.82 31.14
CA GLY A 34 -21.73 9.15 31.75
C GLY A 34 -23.10 9.50 32.35
N CYS A 35 -24.04 8.56 32.46
CA CYS A 35 -25.31 8.84 33.14
C CYS A 35 -25.09 9.03 34.65
N PRO A 36 -25.40 10.20 35.24
CA PRO A 36 -25.25 10.42 36.68
C PRO A 36 -26.45 9.90 37.50
N GLY A 37 -27.41 9.22 36.85
CA GLY A 37 -28.69 8.86 37.44
C GLY A 37 -28.58 7.78 38.52
N TYR A 38 -29.07 8.10 39.72
CA TYR A 38 -29.36 7.13 40.77
C TYR A 38 -30.88 6.96 40.88
N VAL A 39 -31.39 5.80 40.46
CA VAL A 39 -32.84 5.53 40.33
C VAL A 39 -33.25 4.36 41.22
N GLN A 40 -34.52 4.31 41.60
CA GLN A 40 -35.06 3.17 42.32
C GLN A 40 -35.01 1.92 41.44
N LEU A 41 -34.65 0.78 42.02
CA LEU A 41 -34.57 -0.51 41.31
C LEU A 41 -35.89 -0.81 40.57
N GLY A 42 -37.04 -0.55 41.21
CA GLY A 42 -38.36 -0.75 40.58
C GLY A 42 -38.64 0.15 39.37
N ASN A 43 -37.90 1.26 39.22
CA ASN A 43 -38.06 2.24 38.15
C ASN A 43 -36.89 2.26 37.15
N LEU A 44 -35.91 1.36 37.31
CA LEU A 44 -34.71 1.33 36.46
C LEU A 44 -35.07 1.20 34.98
N GLN A 45 -35.96 0.26 34.63
CA GLN A 45 -36.35 -0.01 33.24
C GLN A 45 -36.92 1.25 32.56
N ASN A 46 -37.85 1.95 33.24
CA ASN A 46 -38.44 3.18 32.73
C ASN A 46 -37.40 4.27 32.49
N HIS A 47 -36.38 4.35 33.35
CA HIS A 47 -35.27 5.27 33.17
C HIS A 47 -34.39 4.90 31.97
N VAL A 48 -33.97 3.63 31.87
CA VAL A 48 -33.09 3.11 30.81
C VAL A 48 -33.70 3.35 29.42
N GLU A 49 -35.01 3.15 29.25
CA GLU A 49 -35.71 3.39 27.98
C GLU A 49 -35.66 4.86 27.51
N ARG A 50 -35.60 5.79 28.46
CA ARG A 50 -35.61 7.23 28.22
C ARG A 50 -34.26 7.89 28.47
N CYS A 51 -33.24 7.12 28.84
CA CYS A 51 -31.95 7.64 29.21
C CYS A 51 -31.27 8.30 28.01
N GLY A 52 -30.82 9.55 28.17
CA GLY A 52 -30.07 10.28 27.14
C GLY A 52 -28.72 9.65 26.81
N PHE A 53 -28.16 8.87 27.73
CA PHE A 53 -26.88 8.17 27.57
C PHE A 53 -27.04 6.77 26.96
N ALA A 54 -28.27 6.36 26.65
CA ALA A 54 -28.52 5.08 25.99
C ALA A 54 -27.79 5.01 24.63
N PRO A 55 -27.17 3.86 24.30
CA PRO A 55 -26.48 3.65 23.03
C PRO A 55 -27.45 3.72 21.85
N VAL A 56 -27.10 4.50 20.82
CA VAL A 56 -27.82 4.53 19.54
C VAL A 56 -26.82 4.56 18.38
N ILE A 57 -27.17 3.88 17.28
CA ILE A 57 -26.37 3.90 16.05
C ILE A 57 -26.69 5.18 15.26
N CYS A 58 -25.64 5.82 14.74
CA CYS A 58 -25.75 6.95 13.81
C CYS A 58 -26.51 6.56 12.54
N GLY A 59 -27.45 7.40 12.11
CA GLY A 59 -28.26 7.19 10.91
C GLY A 59 -27.59 7.62 9.60
N ASN A 60 -26.41 8.23 9.64
CA ASN A 60 -25.68 8.63 8.44
C ASN A 60 -25.10 7.40 7.71
N GLU A 61 -25.32 7.33 6.39
CA GLU A 61 -24.77 6.27 5.54
C GLU A 61 -23.24 6.22 5.65
N GLY A 62 -22.70 5.02 5.93
CA GLY A 62 -21.26 4.79 6.04
C GLY A 62 -20.62 5.17 7.38
N CYS A 63 -21.36 5.70 8.36
CA CYS A 63 -20.82 6.03 9.68
C CYS A 63 -20.75 4.81 10.63
N GLY A 64 -21.89 4.20 10.95
CA GLY A 64 -21.96 3.02 11.83
C GLY A 64 -21.55 3.24 13.30
N MET A 65 -21.19 4.46 13.73
CA MET A 65 -20.77 4.75 15.10
C MET A 65 -21.91 4.66 16.11
N VAL A 66 -21.61 4.16 17.32
CA VAL A 66 -22.54 4.12 18.46
C VAL A 66 -22.32 5.35 19.33
N VAL A 67 -23.31 6.23 19.38
CA VAL A 67 -23.28 7.49 20.15
C VAL A 67 -24.37 7.50 21.23
N ASN A 68 -24.31 8.46 22.14
CA ASN A 68 -25.39 8.63 23.13
C ASN A 68 -26.64 9.17 22.44
N LYS A 69 -27.81 8.76 22.92
CA LYS A 69 -29.11 9.23 22.41
C LYS A 69 -29.23 10.76 22.38
N SER A 70 -28.75 11.44 23.42
CA SER A 70 -28.75 12.91 23.50
C SER A 70 -27.78 13.57 22.53
N ASP A 71 -26.68 12.91 22.20
CA ASP A 71 -25.62 13.46 21.35
C ASP A 71 -25.85 13.13 19.86
N LYS A 72 -26.79 12.24 19.55
CA LYS A 72 -27.04 11.73 18.19
C LYS A 72 -27.30 12.85 17.18
N GLU A 73 -28.17 13.81 17.50
CA GLU A 73 -28.52 14.89 16.57
C GLU A 73 -27.32 15.80 16.27
N ILE A 74 -26.49 16.07 17.28
CA ILE A 74 -25.27 16.88 17.13
C ILE A 74 -24.26 16.09 16.31
N HIS A 75 -23.99 14.83 16.67
CA HIS A 75 -23.10 13.95 15.93
C HIS A 75 -23.49 13.82 14.45
N GLU A 76 -24.78 13.61 14.17
CA GLU A 76 -25.27 13.50 12.80
C GLU A 76 -25.11 14.79 12.01
N ARG A 77 -25.31 15.96 12.65
CA ARG A 77 -25.13 17.28 12.05
C ARG A 77 -23.65 17.59 11.78
N GLU A 78 -22.78 17.35 12.74
CA GLU A 78 -21.34 17.60 12.61
C GLU A 78 -20.73 16.63 11.58
N LEU A 79 -21.21 15.39 11.50
CA LEU A 79 -20.80 14.47 10.44
C LEU A 79 -21.34 14.80 9.06
N ARG A 80 -22.38 15.65 8.93
CA ARG A 80 -22.70 16.24 7.62
C ARG A 80 -21.57 17.12 7.11
N GLN A 81 -20.61 17.53 7.94
CA GLN A 81 -19.40 18.23 7.50
C GLN A 81 -18.31 17.26 6.99
N CYS A 82 -18.52 15.94 7.04
CA CYS A 82 -17.73 15.00 6.24
C CYS A 82 -18.28 14.90 4.79
N HIS A 83 -18.74 16.03 4.24
CA HIS A 83 -19.20 16.15 2.86
C HIS A 83 -18.06 16.47 1.88
N ASP A 84 -16.87 16.78 2.39
CA ASP A 84 -15.66 17.06 1.60
C ASP A 84 -14.95 15.77 1.14
N CYS A 85 -15.61 14.62 1.24
CA CYS A 85 -15.16 13.39 0.58
C CYS A 85 -15.28 13.46 -0.94
N LYS A 86 -15.98 14.46 -1.52
CA LYS A 86 -16.01 14.65 -2.97
C LYS A 86 -14.64 15.08 -3.50
N ASP A 87 -14.02 16.04 -2.84
CA ASP A 87 -12.68 16.53 -3.19
C ASP A 87 -11.63 15.43 -2.98
N ILE A 88 -11.78 14.62 -1.93
CA ILE A 88 -10.89 13.47 -1.69
C ILE A 88 -11.08 12.42 -2.80
N LYS A 89 -12.32 12.12 -3.22
CA LYS A 89 -12.59 11.16 -4.29
C LYS A 89 -12.10 11.66 -5.65
N GLU A 90 -12.30 12.93 -5.98
CA GLU A 90 -11.78 13.56 -7.19
C GLU A 90 -10.24 13.59 -7.17
N SER A 91 -9.64 13.97 -6.05
CA SER A 91 -8.18 13.93 -5.85
C SER A 91 -7.61 12.51 -5.96
N GLN A 92 -8.30 11.49 -5.42
CA GLN A 92 -7.90 10.08 -5.58
C GLN A 92 -8.03 9.62 -7.03
N ALA A 93 -9.07 10.03 -7.75
CA ALA A 93 -9.23 9.72 -9.17
C ALA A 93 -8.13 10.37 -10.01
N GLU A 94 -7.82 11.64 -9.78
CA GLU A 94 -6.70 12.35 -10.42
C GLU A 94 -5.35 11.70 -10.09
N MET A 95 -5.15 11.30 -8.83
CA MET A 95 -3.93 10.61 -8.41
C MET A 95 -3.78 9.26 -9.11
N LYS A 96 -4.89 8.51 -9.26
CA LYS A 96 -4.88 7.24 -9.99
C LYS A 96 -4.48 7.45 -11.46
N VAL A 97 -5.05 8.45 -12.14
CA VAL A 97 -4.65 8.78 -13.52
C VAL A 97 -3.17 9.13 -13.61
N LYS A 98 -2.63 9.91 -12.67
CA LYS A 98 -1.19 10.23 -12.64
C LYS A 98 -0.30 9.02 -12.37
N ILE A 99 -0.76 8.07 -11.58
CA ILE A 99 -0.05 6.79 -11.35
C ILE A 99 -0.04 5.99 -12.65
N ASP A 100 -1.19 5.81 -13.30
CA ASP A 100 -1.30 5.07 -14.56
C ASP A 100 -0.42 5.73 -15.66
N GLU A 101 -0.40 7.07 -15.75
CA GLU A 101 0.51 7.81 -16.65
C GLU A 101 1.99 7.59 -16.32
N MET A 102 2.33 7.45 -15.03
CA MET A 102 3.71 7.20 -14.59
C MET A 102 4.16 5.78 -14.93
N GLU A 103 3.28 4.79 -14.79
CA GLU A 103 3.55 3.40 -15.19
C GLU A 103 3.82 3.31 -16.69
N ILE A 104 3.02 3.99 -17.52
CA ILE A 104 3.25 4.05 -18.97
C ILE A 104 4.63 4.67 -19.29
N LYS A 105 4.96 5.81 -18.69
CA LYS A 105 6.27 6.45 -18.89
C LYS A 105 7.43 5.57 -18.42
N GLN A 106 7.24 4.82 -17.34
CA GLN A 106 8.25 3.88 -16.86
C GLN A 106 8.48 2.75 -17.86
N ASP A 107 7.44 2.25 -18.51
CA ASP A 107 7.55 1.21 -19.53
C ASP A 107 8.19 1.73 -20.82
N ASP A 108 7.90 2.96 -21.24
CA ASP A 108 8.60 3.62 -22.35
C ASP A 108 10.11 3.75 -22.07
N ILE A 109 10.48 4.16 -20.84
CA ILE A 109 11.89 4.26 -20.43
C ILE A 109 12.58 2.88 -20.47
N LYS A 110 11.93 1.83 -19.96
CA LYS A 110 12.47 0.45 -20.01
C LYS A 110 12.71 0.02 -21.45
N LYS A 111 11.76 0.32 -22.35
CA LYS A 111 11.90 -0.01 -23.78
C LYS A 111 13.09 0.73 -24.39
N SER A 112 13.21 2.04 -24.19
CA SER A 112 14.35 2.82 -24.69
C SER A 112 15.69 2.34 -24.10
N GLN A 113 15.74 1.94 -22.83
CA GLN A 113 16.94 1.32 -22.24
C GLN A 113 17.33 0.01 -22.93
N SER A 114 16.34 -0.84 -23.24
CA SER A 114 16.59 -2.11 -23.94
C SER A 114 17.10 -1.88 -25.36
N GLU A 115 16.53 -0.92 -26.09
CA GLU A 115 16.96 -0.54 -27.43
C GLU A 115 18.39 0.01 -27.42
N MET A 116 18.70 0.88 -26.45
CA MET A 116 20.05 1.43 -26.27
C MET A 116 21.09 0.35 -25.96
N LYS A 117 20.71 -0.67 -25.17
CA LYS A 117 21.60 -1.80 -24.88
C LYS A 117 21.96 -2.58 -26.15
N VAL A 118 20.96 -2.86 -27.01
CA VAL A 118 21.18 -3.53 -28.29
C VAL A 118 22.07 -2.69 -29.22
N GLN A 119 21.87 -1.37 -29.26
CA GLN A 119 22.73 -0.47 -30.04
C GLN A 119 24.17 -0.47 -29.54
N ASN A 120 24.39 -0.47 -28.22
CA ASN A 120 25.73 -0.58 -27.63
C ASN A 120 26.42 -1.91 -28.00
N GLU A 121 25.70 -3.03 -27.90
CA GLU A 121 26.21 -4.34 -28.30
C GLU A 121 26.57 -4.38 -29.80
N GLU A 122 25.80 -3.68 -30.65
CA GLU A 122 26.13 -3.55 -32.07
C GLU A 122 27.39 -2.71 -32.33
N ILE A 123 27.58 -1.65 -31.54
CA ILE A 123 28.78 -0.81 -31.60
C ILE A 123 30.02 -1.63 -31.19
N GLU A 124 29.93 -2.43 -30.12
CA GLU A 124 31.03 -3.31 -29.69
C GLU A 124 31.40 -4.31 -30.79
N ARG A 125 30.41 -4.94 -31.43
CA ARG A 125 30.66 -5.83 -32.58
C ARG A 125 31.39 -5.12 -33.72
N LYS A 126 30.95 -3.91 -34.09
CA LYS A 126 31.60 -3.12 -35.14
C LYS A 126 33.02 -2.71 -34.78
N GLN A 127 33.29 -2.40 -33.50
CA GLN A 127 34.64 -2.11 -33.02
C GLN A 127 35.55 -3.34 -33.13
N ASP A 128 35.05 -4.53 -32.82
CA ASP A 128 35.84 -5.76 -32.91
C ASP A 128 36.11 -6.19 -34.35
N GLU A 129 35.14 -6.05 -35.25
CA GLU A 129 35.36 -6.23 -36.70
C GLU A 129 36.43 -5.27 -37.22
N MET A 130 36.40 -4.01 -36.79
CA MET A 130 37.39 -3.01 -37.19
C MET A 130 38.80 -3.37 -36.71
N LYS A 131 38.95 -3.87 -35.47
CA LYS A 131 40.25 -4.36 -34.97
C LYS A 131 40.76 -5.51 -35.82
N LYS A 132 39.90 -6.49 -36.13
CA LYS A 132 40.27 -7.65 -36.96
C LYS A 132 40.75 -7.21 -38.35
N ASN A 133 40.00 -6.33 -39.02
CA ASN A 133 40.40 -5.80 -40.33
C ASN A 133 41.75 -5.07 -40.26
N ASN A 134 41.99 -4.31 -39.19
CA ASN A 134 43.26 -3.60 -39.01
C ASN A 134 44.44 -4.58 -38.83
N ASP A 135 44.24 -5.68 -38.11
CA ASP A 135 45.27 -6.71 -37.94
C ASP A 135 45.53 -7.50 -39.23
N GLU A 136 44.49 -7.78 -40.02
CA GLU A 136 44.62 -8.37 -41.37
C GLU A 136 45.41 -7.45 -42.32
N ILE A 137 45.18 -6.13 -42.26
CA ILE A 137 45.94 -5.14 -43.04
C ILE A 137 47.41 -5.14 -42.62
N LYS A 138 47.71 -5.11 -41.33
CA LYS A 138 49.10 -5.18 -40.84
C LYS A 138 49.79 -6.46 -41.28
N HIS A 139 49.09 -7.59 -41.24
CA HIS A 139 49.62 -8.87 -41.70
C HIS A 139 49.96 -8.83 -43.19
N SER A 140 49.04 -8.33 -44.02
CA SER A 140 49.24 -8.17 -45.47
C SER A 140 50.39 -7.22 -45.78
N GLN A 141 50.52 -6.10 -45.06
CA GLN A 141 51.65 -5.18 -45.18
C GLN A 141 52.98 -5.85 -44.83
N ALA A 142 53.01 -6.69 -43.80
CA ALA A 142 54.21 -7.43 -43.41
C ALA A 142 54.62 -8.46 -44.48
N GLN A 143 53.66 -9.22 -45.03
CA GLN A 143 53.91 -10.16 -46.13
C GLN A 143 54.48 -9.45 -47.35
N MET A 144 53.86 -8.34 -47.77
CA MET A 144 54.29 -7.56 -48.92
C MET A 144 55.72 -7.02 -48.74
N LYS A 145 56.11 -6.67 -47.50
CA LYS A 145 57.47 -6.24 -47.18
C LYS A 145 58.49 -7.37 -47.35
N VAL A 146 58.14 -8.60 -46.96
CA VAL A 146 58.98 -9.79 -47.17
C VAL A 146 59.15 -10.07 -48.66
N GLU A 147 58.06 -10.08 -49.43
CA GLU A 147 58.12 -10.30 -50.89
C GLU A 147 59.00 -9.26 -51.59
N LEU A 148 58.91 -7.98 -51.17
CA LEU A 148 59.74 -6.91 -51.70
C LEU A 148 61.22 -7.13 -51.40
N ASP A 149 61.56 -7.58 -50.20
CA ASP A 149 62.94 -7.87 -49.80
C ASP A 149 63.48 -9.10 -50.54
N GLU A 150 62.67 -10.15 -50.73
CA GLU A 150 63.03 -11.31 -51.56
C GLU A 150 63.30 -10.92 -53.02
N MET A 151 62.47 -10.04 -53.59
CA MET A 151 62.69 -9.52 -54.94
C MET A 151 64.00 -8.75 -55.06
N LYS A 152 64.35 -7.92 -54.06
CA LYS A 152 65.63 -7.19 -54.05
C LYS A 152 66.81 -8.16 -54.03
N ILE A 153 66.76 -9.22 -53.22
CA ILE A 153 67.81 -10.24 -53.15
C ILE A 153 68.00 -10.90 -54.53
N LYS A 154 66.92 -11.41 -55.14
CA LYS A 154 66.97 -12.03 -56.48
C LYS A 154 67.53 -11.07 -57.54
N SER A 155 67.20 -9.78 -57.45
CA SER A 155 67.73 -8.75 -58.36
C SER A 155 69.25 -8.55 -58.19
N LEU A 156 69.75 -8.55 -56.96
CA LEU A 156 71.18 -8.43 -56.66
C LEU A 156 71.94 -9.67 -57.14
N GLU A 157 71.43 -10.87 -56.89
CA GLU A 157 72.01 -12.14 -57.36
C GLU A 157 72.12 -12.19 -58.89
N TRP A 158 71.07 -11.75 -59.61
CA TRP A 158 71.10 -11.68 -61.07
C TRP A 158 72.16 -10.71 -61.60
N LYS A 159 72.33 -9.56 -60.94
CA LYS A 159 73.36 -8.56 -61.31
C LYS A 159 74.77 -9.07 -61.05
N GLU A 160 75.00 -9.85 -59.99
CA GLU A 160 76.30 -10.48 -59.73
C GLU A 160 76.63 -11.56 -60.76
N ASN A 161 75.68 -12.43 -61.10
CA ASN A 161 75.90 -13.49 -62.10
C ASN A 161 76.20 -12.96 -63.50
N LYS A 162 75.73 -11.75 -63.85
CA LYS A 162 76.08 -11.09 -65.12
C LYS A 162 77.47 -10.47 -65.19
N LYS A 163 78.17 -10.35 -64.05
CA LYS A 163 79.53 -9.77 -63.97
C LYS A 163 80.65 -10.83 -63.99
N LYS A 164 80.30 -12.12 -63.90
CA LYS A 164 81.19 -13.26 -64.13
C LYS A 164 81.14 -13.68 -65.59
#